data_AF-A0A8T5RMA1-F1
#
_entry.id   AF-A0A8T5RMA1-F1
#
_cell.length_a   1.000
_cell.length_b   1.000
_cell.length_c   1.000
_cell.angle_alpha   90.00
_cell.angle_beta   90.00
_cell.angle_gamma   90.00
#
_symmetry.space_group_name_H-M   'P 1'
#
loop_
_entity.id
_entity.type
_entity.pdbx_description
1 polymer ?
#
loop_
_entity_poly.entity_id
_entity_poly.type
_entity_poly.pdbx_seq_one_letter_code
_entity_poly.pdbx_strand_id
1 'polypeptide(L)' 'MNAKKKIELIDNILERWEEKSCFYCGGVLNGNMADDDYDDMNSDTYCQYCGKDIDPYDEWDNSCLSVIEKVLKNEKFKP' A
#
# COMPACT_ATOMS: atom_id res chain seq x y z
N MET A 1 -8.92 -5.69 16.13
CA MET A 1 -10.12 -5.26 15.37
C MET A 1 -11.17 -6.36 15.40
N ASN A 2 -12.46 -6.02 15.26
CA ASN A 2 -13.50 -7.04 15.05
C ASN A 2 -13.50 -7.53 13.59
N ALA A 3 -14.17 -8.65 13.30
CA ALA A 3 -14.17 -9.25 11.96
C ALA A 3 -14.72 -8.30 10.88
N LYS A 4 -15.81 -7.58 11.18
CA LYS A 4 -16.42 -6.61 10.25
C LYS A 4 -15.42 -5.54 9.80
N LYS A 5 -14.70 -4.91 10.73
CA LYS A 5 -13.68 -3.90 10.42
C LYS A 5 -12.49 -4.47 9.67
N LYS A 6 -12.13 -5.75 9.89
CA LYS A 6 -11.07 -6.41 9.10
C LYS A 6 -11.49 -6.57 7.65
N ILE A 7 -12.71 -7.04 7.41
CA ILE A 7 -13.27 -7.21 6.06
C ILE A 7 -13.31 -5.85 5.35
N GLU A 8 -13.87 -4.82 5.99
CA GLU A 8 -13.90 -3.46 5.45
C GLU A 8 -12.48 -2.96 5.10
N LEU A 9 -11.48 -3.18 5.96
CA LEU A 9 -10.11 -2.75 5.67
C LEU A 9 -9.50 -3.49 4.48
N ILE A 10 -9.72 -4.80 4.40
CA ILE A 10 -9.21 -5.64 3.30
C ILE A 10 -9.82 -5.19 1.98
N ASP A 11 -11.11 -4.90 1.96
CA ASP A 11 -11.82 -4.39 0.77
C ASP A 11 -11.18 -3.07 0.28
N ASN A 12 -10.98 -2.12 1.19
CA ASN A 12 -10.27 -0.86 0.87
C ASN A 12 -8.83 -1.09 0.36
N ILE A 13 -8.12 -2.09 0.88
CA ILE A 13 -6.76 -2.42 0.43
C ILE A 13 -6.78 -2.97 -1.01
N LEU A 14 -7.79 -3.78 -1.36
CA LEU A 14 -7.97 -4.29 -2.72
C LEU A 14 -8.33 -3.17 -3.71
N GLU A 15 -9.22 -2.25 -3.34
CA GLU A 15 -9.50 -1.06 -4.16
C GLU A 15 -8.22 -0.25 -4.42
N ARG A 16 -7.39 -0.03 -3.39
CA ARG A 16 -6.11 0.67 -3.51
C ARG A 16 -5.10 -0.07 -4.38
N TRP A 17 -5.15 -1.40 -4.39
CA TRP A 17 -4.33 -2.23 -5.28
C TRP A 17 -4.70 -1.99 -6.75
N GLU A 18 -6.00 -1.93 -7.08
CA GLU A 18 -6.48 -1.61 -8.43
C GLU A 18 -6.14 -0.17 -8.84
N GLU A 19 -6.28 0.78 -7.92
CA GLU A 19 -5.99 2.20 -8.12
C GLU A 19 -4.49 2.54 -8.11
N LYS A 20 -3.62 1.57 -7.81
CA LYS A 20 -2.18 1.77 -7.60
C LYS A 20 -1.86 2.87 -6.57
N SER A 21 -2.63 2.89 -5.47
CA SER A 21 -2.48 3.86 -4.38
C SER A 21 -1.99 3.18 -3.10
N CYS A 22 -1.49 3.96 -2.14
CA CYS A 22 -0.89 3.40 -0.93
C CYS A 22 -1.87 2.55 -0.10
N PHE A 23 -1.50 1.30 0.20
CA PHE A 23 -2.33 0.41 1.03
C PHE A 23 -2.66 0.92 2.44
N TYR A 24 -1.84 1.83 2.98
CA TYR A 24 -2.04 2.39 4.32
C TYR A 24 -2.84 3.68 4.25
N CYS A 25 -2.30 4.70 3.57
CA CYS A 25 -2.83 6.06 3.56
C CYS A 25 -3.91 6.28 2.48
N GLY A 26 -3.98 5.44 1.44
CA GLY A 26 -4.77 5.68 0.23
C GLY A 26 -4.24 6.83 -0.65
N GLY A 27 -3.15 7.47 -0.24
CA GLY A 27 -2.51 8.54 -0.99
C GLY A 27 -1.75 8.04 -2.21
N VAL A 28 -1.55 8.94 -3.16
CA VAL A 28 -0.76 8.71 -4.37
C VAL A 28 0.70 8.45 -3.97
N LEU A 29 1.33 7.48 -4.61
CA LEU A 29 2.74 7.15 -4.41
C LEU A 29 3.64 8.10 -5.20
N ASN A 30 4.89 8.26 -4.76
CA ASN A 30 5.85 9.22 -5.29
C ASN A 30 6.18 9.04 -6.77
N GLY A 31 6.12 7.81 -7.26
CA GLY A 31 6.20 7.48 -8.66
C GLY A 31 4.79 7.20 -9.16
N ASN A 32 4.42 7.84 -10.25
CA ASN A 32 3.38 7.31 -11.09
C ASN A 32 3.87 5.90 -11.48
N MET A 33 3.25 4.82 -10.98
CA MET A 33 3.64 3.43 -11.29
C MET A 33 3.52 3.06 -12.79
N ALA A 34 3.33 4.06 -13.65
CA ALA A 34 3.05 3.95 -15.07
C ALA A 34 4.06 4.69 -15.94
N ASP A 35 5.01 5.48 -15.42
CA ASP A 35 5.97 6.17 -16.28
C ASP A 35 7.35 6.29 -15.62
N ASP A 36 8.36 5.94 -16.41
CA ASP A 36 9.80 5.94 -16.13
C ASP A 36 10.33 7.35 -15.80
N ASP A 37 10.19 7.83 -14.56
CA ASP A 37 10.86 9.08 -14.12
C ASP A 37 11.98 8.78 -13.11
N TYR A 38 13.17 8.61 -13.68
CA TYR A 38 14.49 8.51 -13.05
C TYR A 38 14.88 9.81 -12.31
N ASP A 39 14.48 9.98 -11.04
CA ASP A 39 15.07 11.02 -10.15
C ASP A 39 15.27 10.54 -8.68
N ASP A 40 16.06 9.47 -8.56
CA ASP A 40 17.25 9.28 -7.70
C ASP A 40 17.31 9.64 -6.19
N MET A 41 16.20 9.84 -5.45
CA MET A 41 16.28 9.87 -3.97
C MET A 41 15.20 9.16 -3.16
N ASN A 42 14.05 8.80 -3.75
CA ASN A 42 13.00 8.04 -3.06
C ASN A 42 12.43 6.97 -3.99
N SER A 43 12.07 5.81 -3.42
CA SER A 43 11.38 4.76 -4.16
C SER A 43 10.09 5.27 -4.81
N ASP A 44 9.79 4.78 -6.02
CA ASP A 44 8.57 5.09 -6.78
C ASP A 44 7.29 4.72 -6.01
N THR A 45 7.39 3.87 -5.00
CA THR A 45 6.27 3.47 -4.13
C THR A 45 6.23 4.14 -2.78
N TYR A 46 6.99 5.21 -2.60
CA TYR A 46 6.93 5.95 -1.35
C TYR A 46 5.61 6.76 -1.25
N CYS A 47 4.78 6.53 -0.22
CA CYS A 47 3.64 7.41 0.10
C CYS A 47 4.15 8.66 0.81
N GLN A 48 4.02 9.84 0.18
CA GLN A 48 4.36 11.14 0.80
C GLN A 48 3.56 11.46 2.06
N TYR A 49 2.37 10.87 2.21
CA TYR A 49 1.45 11.20 3.31
C TYR A 49 1.76 10.43 4.60
N CYS A 50 2.08 9.14 4.51
CA CYS A 50 2.35 8.29 5.68
C CYS A 50 3.81 7.85 5.79
N GLY A 51 4.66 8.22 4.82
CA GLY A 51 6.08 7.86 4.78
C GLY A 51 6.31 6.36 4.68
N LYS A 52 5.31 5.60 4.20
CA LYS A 52 5.44 4.17 3.94
C LYS A 52 5.94 3.96 2.53
N ASP A 53 7.01 3.18 2.45
CA ASP A 53 7.47 2.64 1.18
C ASP A 53 6.79 1.29 0.93
N ILE A 54 6.41 1.05 -0.33
CA ILE A 54 5.76 -0.18 -0.79
C ILE A 54 6.56 -0.73 -1.97
N ASP A 55 7.84 -1.06 -1.78
CA ASP A 55 8.81 -1.46 -2.82
C ASP A 55 8.16 -2.07 -4.10
N PRO A 56 8.18 -1.37 -5.26
CA PRO A 56 7.46 -1.76 -6.48
C PRO A 56 8.22 -2.76 -7.34
N TYR A 57 9.52 -2.99 -7.10
CA TYR A 57 10.36 -3.55 -8.15
C TYR A 57 10.15 -5.05 -8.42
N ASP A 58 9.43 -5.78 -7.56
CA ASP A 58 9.09 -7.19 -7.85
C ASP A 58 7.69 -7.63 -7.39
N GLU A 59 6.97 -6.88 -6.54
CA GLU A 59 6.01 -7.52 -5.64
C GLU A 59 4.79 -6.67 -5.20
N TRP A 60 4.15 -5.90 -6.10
CA TRP A 60 2.91 -5.15 -5.77
C TRP A 60 1.82 -6.07 -5.17
N ASP A 61 1.64 -7.24 -5.77
CA ASP A 61 0.70 -8.28 -5.32
C ASP A 61 1.09 -8.83 -3.94
N ASN A 62 2.37 -9.17 -3.74
CA ASN A 62 2.82 -9.71 -2.45
C ASN A 62 2.82 -8.63 -1.36
N SER A 63 3.04 -7.36 -1.71
CA SER A 63 2.91 -6.22 -0.80
C SER A 63 1.45 -6.06 -0.34
N CYS A 64 0.49 -6.19 -1.26
CA CYS A 64 -0.94 -6.22 -0.92
C CYS A 64 -1.26 -7.39 0.02
N LEU A 65 -0.79 -8.60 -0.31
CA LEU A 65 -0.97 -9.78 0.54
C LEU A 65 -0.34 -9.63 1.93
N SER A 66 0.86 -9.05 2.02
CA SER A 66 1.54 -8.78 3.30
C SER A 66 0.75 -7.80 4.17
N VAL A 67 0.17 -6.77 3.56
CA VAL A 67 -0.68 -5.80 4.24
C VAL A 67 -1.98 -6.45 4.72
N ILE A 68 -2.63 -7.26 3.90
CA ILE A 68 -3.81 -8.05 4.30
C ILE A 68 -3.46 -8.99 5.46
N GLU A 69 -2.31 -9.66 5.41
CA GLU A 69 -1.85 -10.55 6.47
C GLU A 69 -1.67 -9.80 7.81
N LYS A 70 -1.12 -8.58 7.79
CA LYS A 70 -1.01 -7.71 8.96
C LYS A 70 -2.39 -7.38 9.55
N VAL A 71 -3.38 -7.08 8.70
CA VAL A 71 -4.77 -6.84 9.12
C VAL A 71 -5.37 -8.09 9.76
N LEU A 72 -5.16 -9.26 9.15
CA LEU A 72 -5.62 -10.55 9.66
C LEU A 72 -5.00 -10.87 11.03
N LYS A 73 -3.70 -10.61 11.22
CA LYS A 73 -2.97 -10.84 12.47
C LYS A 73 -3.19 -9.75 13.54
N ASN A 74 -3.91 -8.67 13.22
CA ASN A 74 -4.01 -7.46 14.06
C ASN A 74 -2.64 -6.87 14.41
N GLU A 75 -1.67 -6.97 13.51
CA GLU A 75 -0.38 -6.30 13.68
C GLU A 75 -0.55 -4.78 13.62
N LYS A 76 0.52 -4.01 13.89
CA LYS A 76 0.49 -2.54 13.88
C LYS A 76 0.22 -2.01 12.47
N PHE A 77 -1.05 -2.05 12.09
CA PHE A 77 -1.60 -1.49 10.88
C PHE A 77 -2.37 -0.22 11.28
N LYS A 78 -1.81 0.93 10.92
CA LYS A 78 -2.48 2.22 11.05
C LYS A 78 -2.49 2.85 9.66
N PRO A 79 -3.67 3.15 9.10
CA PRO A 79 -3.82 3.97 7.91
C PRO A 79 -3.10 5.31 8.06
#